data_AF-A0A957D0Y6-F1
#
_entry.id   AF-A0A957D0Y6-F1
#
_cell.length_a   1.000
_cell.length_b   1.000
_cell.length_c   1.000
_cell.angle_alpha   90.00
_cell.angle_beta   90.00
_cell.angle_gamma   90.00
#
_symmetry.space_group_name_H-M   'P 1'
#
loop_
_entity.id
_entity.type
_entity.pdbx_description
1 polymer ?
#
loop_
_entity_poly.entity_id
_entity_poly.type
_entity_poly.pdbx_seq_one_letter_code
_entity_poly.pdbx_strand_id
1 'polypeptide(L)'
;PNDSFAEQDPANEVNFFYLNPGSSGSQIARVDIPHWVAENPDDVAAVHALIISQCRIMGDYPYVLARADEMAVVGRQDASELNFMLDVIMQRHGITADITAKQGSKDLARGGRTRHEGL
;
A
#
# COMPACT_ATOMS: atom_id res chain seq x y z
N PRO A 1 -3.13 -17.37 15.28
CA PRO A 1 -2.59 -16.88 16.58
C PRO A 1 -1.09 -16.71 16.44
N ASN A 2 -0.39 -15.94 17.28
CA ASN A 2 1.07 -15.85 17.12
C ASN A 2 1.75 -17.24 17.20
N ASP A 3 1.15 -18.11 18.03
CA ASP A 3 1.51 -19.52 18.21
C ASP A 3 1.56 -20.32 16.89
N SER A 4 0.66 -20.02 15.92
CA SER A 4 0.65 -20.73 14.63
C SER A 4 1.80 -20.35 13.70
N PHE A 5 2.46 -19.21 13.95
CA PHE A 5 3.66 -18.80 13.21
C PHE A 5 4.92 -19.45 13.80
N ALA A 6 5.02 -19.49 15.13
CA ALA A 6 6.10 -20.18 15.85
C ALA A 6 6.11 -21.70 15.56
N GLU A 7 4.94 -22.31 15.34
CA GLU A 7 4.82 -23.73 14.95
C GLU A 7 5.40 -24.05 13.56
N GLN A 8 5.48 -23.07 12.65
CA GLN A 8 6.03 -23.26 11.30
C GLN A 8 7.53 -22.98 11.25
N ASP A 9 7.97 -21.91 11.91
CA ASP A 9 9.37 -21.56 12.10
C ASP A 9 9.46 -20.61 13.32
N PRO A 10 10.28 -20.88 14.34
CA PRO A 10 10.52 -19.95 15.44
C PRO A 10 10.93 -18.54 14.97
N ALA A 11 11.60 -18.43 13.82
CA ALA A 11 11.97 -17.14 13.23
C ALA A 11 10.78 -16.33 12.69
N ASN A 12 9.61 -16.96 12.48
CA ASN A 12 8.38 -16.32 12.02
C ASN A 12 7.49 -15.82 13.16
N GLU A 13 7.87 -16.05 14.42
CA GLU A 13 7.16 -15.43 15.54
C GLU A 13 7.26 -13.89 15.44
N VAL A 14 6.13 -13.22 15.61
CA VAL A 14 6.04 -11.76 15.49
C VAL A 14 6.00 -11.14 16.89
N ASN A 15 6.98 -10.30 17.18
CA ASN A 15 6.99 -9.42 18.37
C ASN A 15 6.52 -8.03 17.97
N PHE A 16 6.15 -7.20 18.95
CA PHE A 16 5.72 -5.84 18.66
C PHE A 16 6.07 -4.86 19.78
N PHE A 17 6.15 -3.58 19.42
CA PHE A 17 6.23 -2.48 20.36
C PHE A 17 5.37 -1.30 19.90
N TYR A 18 5.13 -0.36 20.81
CA TYR A 18 4.43 0.88 20.51
C TYR A 18 5.42 2.05 20.51
N LEU A 19 5.30 2.92 19.51
CA LEU A 19 6.11 4.11 19.36
C LEU A 19 5.20 5.31 19.13
N ASN A 20 5.51 6.45 19.75
CA ASN A 20 4.94 7.74 19.38
C ASN A 20 5.97 8.53 18.57
N PRO A 21 5.85 8.60 17.23
CA PRO A 21 6.78 9.37 16.40
C PRO A 21 6.48 10.88 16.39
N GLY A 22 5.29 11.31 16.85
CA GLY A 22 4.87 12.71 16.78
C GLY A 22 5.54 13.60 17.84
N SER A 23 5.91 14.83 17.45
CA SER A 23 6.41 15.85 18.39
C SER A 23 5.31 16.53 19.21
N SER A 24 4.07 16.50 18.72
CA SER A 24 2.89 17.04 19.40
C SER A 24 1.69 16.12 19.18
N GLY A 25 1.10 15.60 20.26
CA GLY A 25 -0.04 14.69 20.21
C GLY A 25 0.32 13.23 20.50
N SER A 26 -0.71 12.38 20.57
CA SER A 26 -0.60 10.96 20.91
C SER A 26 -0.83 10.10 19.67
N GLN A 27 0.06 10.21 18.68
CA GLN A 27 0.02 9.34 17.51
C GLN A 27 0.75 8.04 17.85
N ILE A 28 0.03 7.06 18.42
CA ILE A 28 0.64 5.78 18.79
C ILE A 28 0.65 4.87 17.56
N ALA A 29 1.83 4.56 17.07
CA ALA A 29 2.05 3.55 16.03
C ALA A 29 2.44 2.21 16.67
N ARG A 30 1.85 1.13 16.17
CA ARG A 30 2.29 -0.23 16.48
C ARG A 30 3.30 -0.67 15.43
N VAL A 31 4.44 -1.18 15.86
CA VAL A 31 5.50 -1.70 15.01
C VAL A 31 5.65 -3.18 15.32
N ASP A 32 5.40 -4.01 14.33
CA ASP A 32 5.62 -5.46 14.40
C ASP A 32 7.03 -5.77 13.86
N ILE A 33 7.79 -6.57 14.59
CA ILE A 33 9.15 -6.99 14.27
C ILE A 33 9.28 -8.51 14.38
N PRO A 34 10.14 -9.15 13.57
CA PRO A 34 10.43 -10.58 13.73
C PRO A 34 11.08 -10.90 15.08
N HIS A 35 10.95 -12.15 15.53
CA HIS A 35 11.51 -12.60 16.80
C HIS A 35 13.01 -12.38 16.92
N TRP A 36 13.77 -12.74 15.88
CA TRP A 36 15.22 -12.59 15.83
C TRP A 36 15.69 -11.12 15.95
N VAL A 37 14.86 -10.13 15.58
CA VAL A 37 15.15 -8.71 15.83
C VAL A 37 14.91 -8.37 17.29
N ALA A 38 13.84 -8.90 17.88
CA ALA A 38 13.45 -8.60 19.25
C ALA A 38 14.41 -9.20 20.30
N GLU A 39 15.12 -10.27 19.97
CA GLU A 39 16.14 -10.89 20.84
C GLU A 39 17.35 -9.99 21.10
N ASN A 40 17.68 -9.09 20.16
CA ASN A 40 18.83 -8.19 20.27
C ASN A 40 18.39 -6.73 20.52
N PRO A 41 18.65 -6.17 21.72
CA PRO A 41 18.29 -4.79 22.05
C PRO A 41 18.88 -3.74 21.10
N ASP A 42 20.08 -3.99 20.55
CA ASP A 42 20.73 -3.05 19.63
C ASP A 42 20.00 -2.97 18.28
N ASP A 43 19.48 -4.11 17.79
CA ASP A 43 18.68 -4.17 16.56
C ASP A 43 17.32 -3.49 16.76
N VAL A 44 16.68 -3.71 17.92
CA VAL A 44 15.46 -2.98 18.30
C VAL A 44 15.72 -1.48 18.36
N ALA A 45 16.83 -1.03 18.94
CA ALA A 45 17.20 0.38 19.01
C ALA A 45 17.44 0.97 17.61
N ALA A 46 18.08 0.21 16.71
CA ALA A 46 18.27 0.62 15.32
C ALA A 46 16.94 0.81 14.59
N VAL A 47 15.99 -0.12 14.73
CA VAL A 47 14.63 0.00 14.15
C VAL A 47 13.92 1.25 14.68
N HIS A 48 13.96 1.48 16.00
CA HIS A 48 13.39 2.68 16.60
C HIS A 48 13.99 3.97 16.01
N ALA A 49 15.32 4.05 15.95
CA ALA A 49 16.02 5.22 15.45
C ALA A 49 15.68 5.49 13.97
N LEU A 50 15.62 4.44 13.14
CA LEU A 50 15.25 4.55 11.73
C LEU A 50 13.82 5.08 11.57
N ILE A 51 12.84 4.53 12.29
CA ILE A 51 11.45 4.97 12.20
C ILE A 51 11.32 6.45 12.62
N ILE A 52 11.91 6.83 13.76
CA ILE A 52 11.89 8.23 14.21
C ILE A 52 12.56 9.14 13.19
N SER A 53 13.69 8.73 12.60
CA SER A 53 14.39 9.53 11.60
C SER A 53 13.52 9.79 10.36
N GLN A 54 12.76 8.80 9.91
CA GLN A 54 11.85 8.92 8.76
C GLN A 54 10.62 9.77 9.09
N CYS A 55 10.05 9.62 10.29
CA CYS A 55 8.92 10.44 10.73
C CYS A 55 9.31 11.92 10.85
N ARG A 56 10.53 12.25 11.28
CA ARG A 56 11.00 13.64 11.38
C ARG A 56 11.03 14.39 10.06
N ILE A 57 11.08 13.69 8.92
CA ILE A 57 11.08 14.31 7.59
C ILE A 57 9.72 14.96 7.30
N MET A 58 8.62 14.31 7.69
CA MET A 58 7.25 14.74 7.35
C MET A 58 6.42 15.17 8.57
N GLY A 59 6.88 14.88 9.78
CA GLY A 59 6.34 15.34 11.07
C GLY A 59 5.87 14.22 11.99
N ASP A 60 5.20 13.20 11.44
CA ASP A 60 4.47 12.23 12.23
C ASP A 60 4.31 10.84 11.57
N TYR A 61 4.53 10.72 10.26
CA TYR A 61 4.48 9.46 9.53
C TYR A 61 5.77 9.20 8.72
N PRO A 62 6.27 7.95 8.62
CA PRO A 62 7.51 7.67 7.89
C PRO A 62 7.40 8.08 6.42
N TYR A 63 8.31 8.95 5.98
CA TYR A 63 8.32 9.45 4.60
C TYR A 63 8.33 8.32 3.55
N VAL A 64 9.12 7.26 3.79
CA VAL A 64 9.21 6.12 2.86
C VAL A 64 7.86 5.41 2.66
N LEU A 65 7.03 5.30 3.70
CA LEU A 65 5.71 4.67 3.60
C LEU A 65 4.73 5.57 2.86
N ALA A 66 4.76 6.88 3.14
CA ALA A 66 3.95 7.84 2.39
C ALA A 66 4.29 7.81 0.91
N ARG A 67 5.59 7.80 0.58
CA ARG A 67 6.05 7.73 -0.80
C ARG A 67 5.65 6.43 -1.50
N ALA A 68 5.71 5.31 -0.78
CA ALA A 68 5.27 4.02 -1.32
C ALA A 68 3.76 4.03 -1.61
N ASP A 69 2.94 4.60 -0.73
CA ASP A 69 1.50 4.74 -0.95
C ASP A 69 1.20 5.60 -2.18
N GLU A 70 1.85 6.76 -2.31
CA GLU A 70 1.74 7.63 -3.49
C GLU A 70 2.10 6.90 -4.80
N MET A 71 3.17 6.10 -4.77
CA MET A 71 3.63 5.35 -5.95
C MET A 71 2.77 4.12 -6.27
N ALA A 72 2.11 3.53 -5.26
CA ALA A 72 1.26 2.37 -5.44
C ALA A 72 -0.11 2.70 -6.04
N VAL A 73 -0.45 4.00 -6.15
CA VAL A 73 -1.72 4.43 -6.77
C VAL A 73 -1.72 4.12 -8.26
N VAL A 74 -2.41 3.04 -8.64
CA VAL A 74 -2.72 2.74 -10.04
C VAL A 74 -3.93 3.56 -10.47
N GLY A 75 -3.69 4.52 -11.36
CA GLY A 75 -4.68 5.47 -11.82
C GLY A 75 -5.58 4.94 -12.94
N ARG A 76 -6.61 5.72 -13.27
CA ARG A 76 -7.44 5.46 -14.46
C ARG A 76 -6.64 5.52 -15.75
N GLN A 77 -5.60 6.34 -15.78
CA GLN A 77 -4.73 6.48 -16.93
C GLN A 77 -3.92 5.20 -17.16
N ASP A 78 -3.29 4.63 -16.13
CA ASP A 78 -2.58 3.36 -16.20
C ASP A 78 -3.48 2.22 -16.71
N ALA A 79 -4.73 2.17 -16.22
CA ALA A 79 -5.71 1.20 -16.70
C ALA A 79 -6.08 1.43 -18.18
N SER A 80 -6.20 2.69 -18.62
CA SER A 80 -6.49 3.02 -20.02
C SER A 80 -5.32 2.67 -20.94
N GLU A 81 -4.08 2.92 -20.51
CA GLU A 81 -2.87 2.58 -21.26
C GLU A 81 -2.72 1.06 -21.37
N LEU A 82 -2.98 0.33 -20.29
CA LEU A 82 -3.02 -1.13 -20.30
C LEU A 82 -4.07 -1.67 -21.28
N ASN A 83 -5.29 -1.13 -21.24
CA ASN A 83 -6.36 -1.54 -22.16
C ASN A 83 -5.97 -1.25 -23.62
N PHE A 84 -5.37 -0.09 -23.90
CA PHE A 84 -4.88 0.23 -25.24
C PHE A 84 -3.81 -0.76 -25.71
N MET A 85 -2.85 -1.10 -24.84
CA MET A 85 -1.83 -2.11 -25.17
C MET A 85 -2.45 -3.48 -25.43
N LEU A 86 -3.45 -3.89 -24.65
CA LEU A 86 -4.21 -5.12 -24.87
C LEU A 86 -4.94 -5.08 -26.21
N ASP A 87 -5.62 -4.00 -26.55
CA ASP A 87 -6.35 -3.84 -27.81
C ASP A 87 -5.40 -3.98 -29.02
N VAL A 88 -4.23 -3.35 -28.96
CA VAL A 88 -3.19 -3.46 -30.01
C VAL A 88 -2.72 -4.91 -30.19
N ILE A 89 -2.50 -5.64 -29.08
CA ILE A 89 -2.07 -7.05 -29.13
C ILE A 89 -3.20 -7.95 -29.66
N MET A 90 -4.43 -7.74 -29.20
CA MET A 90 -5.60 -8.49 -29.65
C MET A 90 -5.83 -8.31 -31.14
N GLN A 91 -5.73 -7.08 -31.66
CA GLN A 91 -5.79 -6.79 -33.10
C GLN A 91 -4.70 -7.53 -33.89
N ARG A 92 -3.45 -7.54 -33.39
CA ARG A 92 -2.35 -8.28 -34.04
C ARG A 92 -2.61 -9.77 -34.14
N HIS A 93 -3.32 -10.35 -33.18
CA HIS A 93 -3.68 -11.76 -33.16
C HIS A 93 -5.06 -12.06 -33.79
N GLY A 94 -5.72 -11.06 -34.38
CA GLY A 94 -7.04 -11.24 -35.01
C GLY A 94 -8.17 -11.52 -34.03
N ILE A 95 -8.00 -11.19 -32.74
CA ILE A 95 -9.00 -11.37 -31.69
C ILE A 95 -9.83 -10.10 -31.61
N THR A 96 -11.13 -10.19 -31.91
CA THR A 96 -12.07 -9.07 -31.73
C THR A 96 -12.57 -9.05 -30.29
N ALA A 97 -12.26 -7.97 -29.56
CA ALA A 97 -12.85 -7.70 -28.25
C ALA A 97 -14.27 -7.13 -28.44
N ASP A 98 -15.28 -7.99 -28.46
CA ASP A 98 -16.67 -7.51 -28.38
C ASP A 98 -16.94 -6.96 -26.98
N ILE A 99 -17.39 -5.70 -26.91
CA ILE A 99 -17.82 -5.08 -25.66
C ILE A 99 -19.05 -5.85 -25.17
N THR A 100 -18.88 -6.64 -24.11
CA THR A 100 -20.01 -7.36 -23.51
C THR A 100 -21.10 -6.37 -23.08
N ALA A 101 -22.37 -6.76 -23.24
CA ALA A 101 -23.53 -5.93 -22.86
C ALA A 101 -23.43 -5.40 -21.42
N LYS A 102 -22.81 -6.17 -20.52
CA LYS A 102 -22.55 -5.79 -19.12
C LYS A 102 -21.53 -4.65 -18.97
N GLN A 103 -20.52 -4.59 -19.82
CA GLN A 103 -19.55 -3.51 -19.85
C GLN A 103 -20.18 -2.24 -20.44
N GLY A 104 -20.94 -2.37 -21.54
CA GLY A 104 -21.68 -1.26 -22.12
C GLY A 104 -22.63 -0.58 -21.12
N SER A 105 -23.39 -1.34 -20.33
CA SER A 105 -24.26 -0.78 -19.30
C SER A 105 -23.50 -0.05 -18.18
N LYS A 106 -22.29 -0.49 -17.83
CA LYS A 106 -21.45 0.17 -16.81
C LYS A 106 -20.89 1.49 -17.32
N ASP A 107 -20.47 1.56 -18.58
CA ASP A 107 -19.90 2.77 -19.16
C ASP A 107 -20.97 3.84 -19.38
N LEU A 108 -22.18 3.43 -19.82
CA LEU A 108 -23.37 4.28 -19.85
C LEU A 108 -23.75 4.83 -18.46
N ALA A 109 -23.72 3.99 -17.41
CA ALA A 109 -24.04 4.42 -16.04
C ALA A 109 -22.95 5.30 -15.40
N ARG A 110 -21.70 5.24 -15.88
CA ARG A 110 -20.59 6.05 -15.39
C ARG A 110 -20.45 7.39 -16.13
N GLY A 111 -20.93 7.48 -17.38
CA GLY A 111 -20.90 8.70 -18.19
C GLY A 111 -21.78 9.86 -17.69
N GLY A 112 -22.71 9.61 -16.77
CA GLY A 112 -23.63 10.63 -16.23
C GLY A 112 -23.22 11.29 -14.90
N ARG A 113 -22.07 10.94 -14.30
CA ARG A 113 -21.63 11.55 -13.03
C ARG A 113 -20.78 12.80 -13.29
N THR A 114 -21.45 13.94 -13.44
CA THR A 114 -20.83 15.27 -13.34
C THR A 114 -20.20 15.40 -11.95
N ARG A 115 -18.89 15.64 -11.89
CA ARG A 115 -18.17 15.89 -10.63
C ARG A 115 -18.63 17.26 -10.11
N HIS A 116 -19.36 17.29 -9.00
CA HIS A 116 -19.58 18.53 -8.28
C HIS A 116 -18.25 18.97 -7.67
N GLU A 117 -17.63 20.00 -8.24
CA GLU A 117 -16.60 20.77 -7.55
C GLU A 117 -17.30 21.57 -6.45
N GLY A 118 -17.02 21.22 -5.20
CA GLY A 118 -17.50 21.95 -4.04
C GLY A 118 -16.77 23.30 -3.95
N LEU A 119 -17.55 24.35 -3.72
CA LEU A 119 -17.12 25.72 -3.39
C LEU A 119 -16.26 25.76 -2.13
#